data_AF-A0A961XCC5-F1
#
_entry.id   AF-A0A961XCC5-F1
#
_cell.length_a   1.000
_cell.length_b   1.000
_cell.length_c   1.000
_cell.angle_alpha   90.00
_cell.angle_beta   90.00
_cell.angle_gamma   90.00
#
_symmetry.space_group_name_H-M   'P 1'
#
loop_
_entity.id
_entity.type
_entity.pdbx_description
1 polymer ?
#
loop_
_entity_poly.entity_id
_entity_poly.type
_entity_poly.pdbx_seq_one_letter_code
_entity_poly.pdbx_strand_id
1 'polypeptide(L)'
;MLEAARIKQMETEARIVEVPDSDDATLDILRHLPGTWTNTDTLRGRGWNMIALPHVSGEFRFNYRLLVNQYNEVLKFTIADKGVKNRGISRKGGSFSTTQVTVALDYEQVTK
;
A
#
# COMPACT_ATOMS: atom_id res chain seq x y z
N MET A 1 13.86 -0.76 -8.92
CA MET A 1 14.37 -1.17 -7.58
C MET A 1 15.47 -0.22 -7.14
N LEU A 2 15.48 0.16 -5.85
CA LEU A 2 16.52 1.00 -5.25
C LEU A 2 17.91 0.35 -5.33
N GLU A 3 18.92 1.13 -5.67
CA GLU A 3 20.31 0.69 -5.69
C GLU A 3 20.85 0.42 -4.28
N ALA A 4 21.68 -0.62 -4.13
CA ALA A 4 22.24 -1.03 -2.84
C ALA A 4 23.04 0.10 -2.15
N ALA A 5 23.73 0.93 -2.94
CA ALA A 5 24.44 2.10 -2.44
C ALA A 5 23.48 3.14 -1.81
N ARG A 6 22.32 3.38 -2.44
CA ARG A 6 21.31 4.31 -1.93
C ARG A 6 20.68 3.78 -0.64
N ILE A 7 20.39 2.48 -0.57
CA ILE A 7 19.87 1.84 0.65
C ILE A 7 20.83 2.05 1.81
N LYS A 8 22.13 1.78 1.61
CA LYS A 8 23.17 1.96 2.63
C LYS A 8 23.29 3.42 3.09
N GLN A 9 23.12 4.37 2.17
CA GLN A 9 23.10 5.80 2.51
C GLN A 9 21.88 6.15 3.39
N MET A 10 20.69 5.66 3.02
CA MET A 10 19.44 5.88 3.75
C MET A 10 19.43 5.29 5.16
N GLU A 11 20.23 4.26 5.44
CA GLU A 11 20.42 3.73 6.80
C GLU A 11 21.11 4.74 7.74
N THR A 12 21.93 5.64 7.19
CA THR A 12 22.68 6.66 7.94
C THR A 12 22.02 8.03 7.95
N GLU A 13 21.16 8.31 6.97
CA GLU A 13 20.43 9.57 6.85
C GLU A 13 19.28 9.68 7.85
N ALA A 14 18.88 10.93 8.14
CA ALA A 14 17.64 11.17 8.86
C ALA A 14 16.43 10.78 7.99
N ARG A 15 15.32 10.39 8.65
CA ARG A 15 14.04 10.16 7.99
C ARG A 15 13.56 11.45 7.34
N ILE A 16 13.08 11.37 6.10
CA ILE A 16 12.56 12.51 5.34
C ILE A 16 11.08 12.27 5.05
N VAL A 17 10.25 13.25 5.37
CA VAL A 17 8.81 13.25 5.10
C VAL A 17 8.51 14.44 4.22
N GLU A 18 7.96 14.20 3.04
CA GLU A 18 7.77 15.24 2.02
C GLU A 18 6.59 14.95 1.09
N VAL A 19 6.25 15.94 0.27
CA VAL A 19 5.26 15.76 -0.80
C VAL A 19 5.88 14.86 -1.87
N PRO A 20 5.21 13.77 -2.29
CA PRO A 20 5.75 12.84 -3.25
C PRO A 20 5.85 13.47 -4.65
N ASP A 21 6.96 13.20 -5.32
CA ASP A 21 7.29 13.68 -6.66
C ASP A 21 7.31 12.51 -7.65
N SER A 22 6.71 12.68 -8.83
CA SER A 22 6.71 11.66 -9.89
C SER A 22 8.09 11.40 -10.49
N ASP A 23 9.03 12.35 -10.37
CA ASP A 23 10.41 12.20 -10.85
C ASP A 23 11.34 11.59 -9.80
N ASP A 24 10.85 11.35 -8.59
CA ASP A 24 11.64 10.78 -7.51
C ASP A 24 11.91 9.29 -7.74
N ALA A 25 13.15 9.00 -8.16
CA ALA A 25 13.63 7.63 -8.36
C ALA A 25 13.58 6.77 -7.08
N THR A 26 13.57 7.37 -5.89
CA THR A 26 13.53 6.61 -4.63
C THR A 26 12.17 5.99 -4.34
N LEU A 27 11.10 6.51 -4.95
CA LEU A 27 9.76 5.90 -4.91
C LEU A 27 9.63 4.69 -5.83
N ASP A 28 10.58 4.44 -6.73
CA ASP A 28 10.56 3.31 -7.68
C ASP A 28 9.22 3.23 -8.43
N ILE A 29 8.48 2.12 -8.33
CA ILE A 29 7.17 1.97 -8.97
C ILE A 29 6.09 2.85 -8.33
N LEU A 30 6.27 3.25 -7.07
CA LEU A 30 5.31 4.08 -6.35
C LEU A 30 5.27 5.51 -6.89
N ARG A 31 6.26 5.94 -7.68
CA ARG A 31 6.30 7.29 -8.29
C ARG A 31 5.12 7.59 -9.23
N HIS A 32 4.38 6.56 -9.63
CA HIS A 32 3.20 6.67 -10.50
C HIS A 32 1.89 6.92 -9.75
N LEU A 33 1.90 6.75 -8.42
CA LEU A 33 0.71 6.89 -7.57
C LEU A 33 0.43 8.31 -7.05
N PRO A 34 1.40 9.25 -6.90
CA PRO A 34 1.16 10.59 -6.39
C PRO A 34 0.01 11.31 -7.10
N GLY A 35 -0.80 12.03 -6.32
CA GLY A 35 -1.97 12.73 -6.81
C GLY A 35 -3.29 12.11 -6.33
N THR A 36 -4.35 12.37 -7.09
CA THR A 36 -5.72 11.98 -6.74
C THR A 36 -6.27 10.99 -7.76
N TRP A 37 -6.72 9.83 -7.26
CA TRP A 37 -7.43 8.83 -8.04
C TRP A 37 -8.89 8.83 -7.61
N THR A 38 -9.80 8.83 -8.58
CA THR A 38 -11.23 8.85 -8.27
C THR A 38 -12.02 8.01 -9.23
N ASN A 39 -13.07 7.40 -8.70
CA ASN A 39 -14.11 6.78 -9.51
C ASN A 39 -15.46 7.49 -9.39
N THR A 40 -15.54 8.74 -8.91
CA THR A 40 -16.83 9.39 -8.63
C THR A 40 -17.60 9.82 -9.88
N ASP A 41 -16.90 9.98 -11.01
CA ASP A 41 -17.46 10.57 -12.23
C ASP A 41 -17.66 9.49 -13.31
N THR A 42 -16.71 9.35 -14.24
CA THR A 42 -16.80 8.42 -15.39
C THR A 42 -16.80 6.94 -14.98
N LEU A 43 -16.26 6.65 -13.79
CA LEU A 43 -16.14 5.29 -13.24
C LEU A 43 -17.09 5.05 -12.06
N ARG A 44 -18.18 5.82 -11.97
CA ARG A 44 -19.13 5.75 -10.85
C ARG A 44 -19.60 4.32 -10.57
N GLY A 45 -19.53 3.92 -9.31
CA GLY A 45 -19.92 2.60 -8.81
C GLY A 45 -18.92 1.49 -9.12
N ARG A 46 -17.67 1.79 -9.49
CA ARG A 46 -16.67 0.76 -9.83
C ARG A 46 -15.75 0.35 -8.67
N GLY A 47 -16.10 0.68 -7.44
CA GLY A 47 -15.50 0.09 -6.24
C GLY A 47 -16.37 -1.05 -5.72
N TRP A 48 -15.75 -2.17 -5.35
CA TRP A 48 -16.43 -3.30 -4.71
C TRP A 48 -15.64 -3.81 -3.52
N ASN A 49 -16.32 -3.99 -2.38
CA ASN A 49 -15.83 -4.77 -1.25
C ASN A 49 -16.61 -6.08 -1.22
N MET A 50 -15.88 -7.19 -1.19
CA MET A 50 -16.43 -8.54 -1.23
C MET A 50 -15.95 -9.30 -0.01
N ILE A 51 -16.89 -9.68 0.87
CA ILE A 51 -16.58 -10.43 2.09
C ILE A 51 -17.39 -11.72 2.07
N ALA A 52 -16.70 -12.86 2.12
CA ALA A 52 -17.34 -14.16 2.32
C ALA A 52 -17.60 -14.38 3.81
N LEU A 53 -18.88 -14.39 4.19
CA LEU A 53 -19.31 -14.59 5.58
C LEU A 53 -19.77 -16.04 5.79
N PRO A 54 -19.33 -16.71 6.87
CA PRO A 54 -19.76 -18.07 7.18
C PRO A 54 -21.28 -18.21 7.20
N HIS A 55 -21.80 -19.19 6.47
CA HIS A 55 -23.24 -19.48 6.44
C HIS A 55 -23.47 -20.93 6.02
N VAL A 56 -24.07 -21.74 6.90
CA VAL A 56 -24.40 -23.12 6.56
C VAL A 56 -25.67 -23.15 5.71
N SER A 57 -25.59 -23.73 4.51
CA SER A 57 -26.73 -23.97 3.62
C SER A 57 -26.71 -25.41 3.13
N GLY A 58 -27.86 -26.08 3.15
CA GLY A 58 -28.03 -27.40 2.55
C GLY A 58 -28.28 -27.37 1.03
N GLU A 59 -28.53 -26.18 0.46
CA GLU A 59 -29.00 -26.01 -0.93
C GLU A 59 -27.88 -25.57 -1.89
N PHE A 60 -26.81 -24.97 -1.36
CA PHE A 60 -25.69 -24.46 -2.16
C PHE A 60 -24.40 -25.24 -1.88
N ARG A 61 -23.54 -25.36 -2.90
CA ARG A 61 -22.25 -26.05 -2.81
C ARG A 61 -21.22 -25.36 -1.89
N PHE A 62 -21.55 -24.19 -1.37
CA PHE A 62 -20.65 -23.36 -0.56
C PHE A 62 -21.31 -23.00 0.76
N ASN A 63 -20.54 -23.08 1.85
CA ASN A 63 -20.97 -22.72 3.21
C ASN A 63 -20.65 -21.25 3.56
N TYR A 64 -20.92 -20.33 2.63
CA TYR A 64 -20.81 -18.90 2.88
C TYR A 64 -21.86 -18.11 2.10
N ARG A 65 -22.16 -16.91 2.58
CA ARG A 65 -22.84 -15.87 1.81
C ARG A 65 -21.83 -14.79 1.43
N LEU A 66 -21.97 -14.25 0.23
CA LEU A 66 -21.14 -13.13 -0.21
C LEU A 66 -21.85 -11.83 0.15
N LEU A 67 -21.25 -11.04 1.04
CA LEU A 67 -21.63 -9.65 1.24
C LEU A 67 -20.86 -8.81 0.22
N VAL A 68 -21.60 -8.15 -0.68
CA VAL A 68 -21.03 -7.27 -1.70
C VAL A 68 -21.47 -5.84 -1.41
N ASN A 69 -20.51 -4.93 -1.23
CA ASN A 69 -20.77 -3.50 -1.11
C ASN A 69 -20.15 -2.76 -2.29
N GLN A 70 -20.97 -2.08 -3.08
CA GLN A 70 -20.53 -1.20 -4.17
C GLN A 70 -20.32 0.22 -3.62
N TYR A 71 -19.23 0.88 -3.99
CA TYR A 71 -18.93 2.22 -3.49
C TYR A 71 -18.21 3.09 -4.53
N ASN A 72 -18.25 4.41 -4.30
CA ASN A 72 -17.33 5.35 -4.92
C ASN A 72 -16.21 5.70 -3.94
N GLU A 73 -15.05 6.07 -4.46
CA GLU A 73 -13.90 6.44 -3.67
C GLU A 73 -13.07 7.56 -4.29
N VAL A 74 -12.33 8.22 -3.41
CA VAL A 74 -11.23 9.13 -3.74
C VAL A 74 -10.02 8.67 -2.94
N LEU A 75 -8.92 8.37 -3.63
CA LEU A 75 -7.61 8.07 -3.04
C LEU A 75 -6.68 9.27 -3.25
N LYS A 76 -6.02 9.72 -2.19
CA LYS A 76 -5.06 10.84 -2.26
C LYS A 76 -3.71 10.42 -1.72
N PHE A 77 -2.70 10.41 -2.58
CA PHE A 77 -1.31 10.12 -2.22
C PHE A 77 -0.57 11.44 -2.02
N THR A 78 -0.24 11.78 -0.77
CA THR A 78 0.24 13.13 -0.41
C THR A 78 1.54 13.15 0.40
N ILE A 79 1.98 12.02 0.94
CA ILE A 79 3.18 11.95 1.77
C ILE A 79 4.08 10.80 1.32
N ALA A 80 5.30 11.14 0.90
CA ALA A 80 6.41 10.20 0.80
C ALA A 80 7.20 10.23 2.10
N ASP A 81 7.54 9.05 2.60
CA ASP A 81 8.30 8.87 3.83
C ASP A 81 9.48 7.94 3.60
N LYS A 82 10.69 8.51 3.70
CA LYS A 82 11.94 7.88 3.28
C LYS A 82 12.83 7.59 4.47
N GLY A 83 13.48 6.44 4.44
CA GLY A 83 14.38 6.02 5.52
C GLY A 83 13.60 5.49 6.73
N VAL A 84 12.39 4.96 6.50
CA VAL A 84 11.58 4.35 7.56
C VAL A 84 12.30 3.09 8.04
N LYS A 85 12.67 3.08 9.33
CA LYS A 85 13.34 1.92 9.94
C LYS A 85 12.36 0.76 10.01
N ASN A 86 12.66 -0.31 9.29
CA ASN A 86 11.91 -1.56 9.33
C ASN A 86 12.72 -2.60 10.11
N ARG A 87 12.08 -3.26 11.08
CA ARG A 87 12.71 -4.35 11.83
C ARG A 87 12.57 -5.63 11.02
N GLY A 88 13.69 -6.19 10.58
CA GLY A 88 13.72 -7.47 9.88
C GLY A 88 13.17 -8.62 10.74
N ILE A 89 12.72 -9.69 10.08
CA ILE A 89 12.19 -10.89 10.74
C ILE A 89 13.29 -11.96 10.80
N SER A 90 13.55 -12.51 11.98
CA SER A 90 14.49 -13.63 12.13
C SER A 90 13.79 -14.94 11.77
N ARG A 91 14.27 -15.61 10.73
CA ARG A 91 13.84 -16.97 10.37
C ARG A 91 14.96 -17.95 10.76
N LYS A 92 14.61 -19.04 11.45
CA LYS A 92 15.58 -20.08 11.87
C LYS A 92 16.42 -20.54 10.66
N GLY A 93 17.74 -20.42 10.77
CA GLY A 93 18.69 -20.92 9.77
C GLY A 93 19.03 -19.98 8.61
N GLY A 94 18.50 -18.74 8.58
CA GLY A 94 18.82 -17.74 7.56
C GLY A 94 19.75 -16.63 8.05
N SER A 95 20.41 -15.93 7.12
CA SER A 95 21.08 -14.66 7.41
C SER A 95 20.05 -13.63 7.92
N PHE A 96 20.41 -12.91 8.98
CA PHE A 96 19.53 -11.97 9.66
C PHE A 96 20.08 -10.55 9.49
N SER A 97 19.29 -9.64 8.88
CA SER A 97 19.55 -8.21 8.90
C SER A 97 18.56 -7.52 9.84
N THR A 98 19.05 -6.98 10.96
CA THR A 98 18.25 -6.16 11.89
C THR A 98 17.96 -4.76 11.34
N THR A 99 18.76 -4.34 10.37
CA THR A 99 18.73 -2.98 9.83
C THR A 99 18.16 -3.06 8.43
N GLN A 100 16.94 -2.58 8.27
CA GLN A 100 16.30 -2.41 6.97
C GLN A 100 15.68 -1.01 6.95
N VAL A 101 15.75 -0.37 5.80
CA VAL A 101 15.08 0.90 5.54
C VAL A 101 14.09 0.73 4.40
N THR A 102 12.94 1.39 4.52
CA THR A 102 11.89 1.40 3.50
C THR A 102 11.57 2.82 3.07
N VAL A 103 11.09 2.93 1.84
CA VAL A 103 10.37 4.10 1.35
C VAL A 103 8.89 3.75 1.39
N ALA A 104 8.09 4.57 2.06
CA ALA A 104 6.65 4.43 2.17
C ALA A 104 5.96 5.58 1.44
N LEU A 105 4.82 5.29 0.84
CA LEU A 105 3.92 6.28 0.27
C LEU A 105 2.58 6.13 0.99
N ASP A 106 2.16 7.20 1.65
CA ASP A 106 0.89 7.25 2.37
C ASP A 106 -0.27 7.61 1.43
N TYR A 107 -1.46 7.14 1.77
CA TYR A 107 -2.68 7.55 1.08
C TYR A 107 -3.88 7.67 2.02
N GLU A 108 -4.73 8.64 1.72
CA GLU A 108 -6.04 8.81 2.33
C GLU A 108 -7.12 8.27 1.38
N GLN A 109 -8.05 7.47 1.91
CA GLN A 109 -9.22 6.98 1.18
C GLN A 109 -10.50 7.57 1.78
N VAL A 110 -11.35 8.12 0.90
CA VAL A 110 -12.71 8.55 1.25
C VAL A 110 -13.70 7.76 0.42
N THR A 111 -14.56 6.97 1.05
CA THR A 111 -15.63 6.21 0.39
C THR A 111 -16.98 6.92 0.50
N LYS A 112 -17.82 6.81 -0.54
CA LYS A 112 -19.16 7.40 -0.64
C LYS A 112 -20.17 6.43 -1.23
#